data_AF-J6HQ49-F1
#
_entry.id   AF-J6HQ49-F1
#
_cell.length_a   1.000
_cell.length_b   1.000
_cell.length_c   1.000
_cell.angle_alpha   90.00
_cell.angle_beta   90.00
_cell.angle_gamma   90.00
#
_symmetry.space_group_name_H-M   'P 1'
#
loop_
_entity.id
_entity.type
_entity.pdbx_description
1 polymer ?
#
loop_
_entity_poly.entity_id
_entity_poly.type
_entity_poly.pdbx_seq_one_letter_code
_entity_poly.pdbx_strand_id
1 'polypeptide(L)'
;MDRENRISTKPADRGMIKELCRYLDRFWRPEGEAPDEAPLSEAPHMLEMPCELESCEEERRRYAPDGKPLKKDRPIPAVGAVLGSFLSNLKSRLNKAEETCSERLLRLIRERGRNEVEVYQKAGVDRKLFSKMRRKDYRPKAKTLYAFIIVLQLTLDDAVDLLASAGYAFSSASRLDLAVKFCVEKGIGDLDEVNNALYELGMETLP
;
A
#
# COMPACT_ATOMS: atom_id res chain seq x y z
N MET A 1 -2.24 -12.55 27.98
CA MET A 1 -2.04 -11.20 28.55
C MET A 1 -2.52 -10.24 27.49
N ASP A 2 -3.82 -10.18 27.43
CA ASP A 2 -4.61 -9.55 26.38
C ASP A 2 -4.54 -8.05 26.59
N ARG A 3 -3.90 -7.35 25.65
CA ARG A 3 -3.80 -5.88 25.62
C ARG A 3 -4.99 -5.30 24.84
N GLU A 4 -6.18 -5.85 25.04
CA GLU A 4 -7.37 -5.28 24.43
C GLU A 4 -7.77 -4.03 25.23
N ASN A 5 -7.69 -2.88 24.55
CA ASN A 5 -8.25 -1.59 24.95
C ASN A 5 -7.68 -0.93 26.21
N ARG A 6 -6.46 -0.38 26.10
CA ARG A 6 -6.14 0.90 26.76
C ARG A 6 -6.66 2.05 25.90
N ILE A 7 -7.96 2.13 25.69
CA ILE A 7 -8.55 3.33 25.12
C ILE A 7 -8.68 4.31 26.28
N SER A 8 -7.97 5.44 26.19
CA SER A 8 -8.07 6.52 27.18
C SER A 8 -9.53 6.95 27.29
N THR A 9 -10.10 6.93 28.51
CA THR A 9 -11.50 7.28 28.77
C THR A 9 -11.84 8.76 28.51
N LYS A 10 -10.89 9.53 27.98
CA LYS A 10 -11.11 10.91 27.55
C LYS A 10 -11.81 10.89 26.18
N PRO A 11 -13.00 11.49 26.05
CA PRO A 11 -13.67 11.57 24.74
C PRO A 11 -12.78 12.31 23.74
N ALA A 12 -12.78 11.85 22.49
CA ALA A 12 -12.06 12.55 21.43
C ALA A 12 -12.66 13.94 21.22
N ASP A 13 -11.87 14.87 20.66
CA ASP A 13 -12.40 16.20 20.36
C ASP A 13 -13.57 16.08 19.37
N ARG A 14 -14.73 16.57 19.80
CA ARG A 14 -15.97 16.52 19.02
C ARG A 14 -15.83 17.30 17.70
N GLY A 15 -14.95 18.30 17.67
CA GLY A 15 -14.57 19.03 16.47
C GLY A 15 -13.83 18.13 15.47
N MET A 16 -12.77 17.47 15.92
CA MET A 16 -12.00 16.49 15.12
C MET A 16 -12.91 15.39 14.54
N ILE A 17 -13.78 14.79 15.35
CA ILE A 17 -14.66 13.70 14.89
C ILE A 17 -15.59 14.19 13.78
N LYS A 18 -16.18 15.37 13.95
CA LYS A 18 -17.08 15.95 12.94
C LYS A 18 -16.35 16.24 11.62
N GLU A 19 -15.13 16.76 11.70
CA GLU A 19 -14.28 17.00 10.53
C GLU A 19 -13.88 15.69 9.84
N LEU A 20 -13.56 14.66 10.61
CA LEU A 20 -13.26 13.33 10.09
C LEU A 20 -14.47 12.70 9.40
N CYS A 21 -15.67 12.77 10.00
CA CYS A 21 -16.91 12.33 9.34
C CYS A 21 -17.10 13.03 7.99
N ARG A 22 -16.98 14.36 7.96
CA ARG A 22 -17.12 15.14 6.73
C ARG A 22 -16.07 14.75 5.68
N TYR A 23 -14.85 14.45 6.12
CA TYR A 23 -13.79 13.96 5.24
C TYR A 23 -14.15 12.59 4.65
N LEU A 24 -14.59 11.66 5.50
CA LEU A 24 -15.01 10.33 5.07
C LEU A 24 -16.19 10.43 4.10
N ASP A 25 -17.24 11.20 4.39
CA ASP A 25 -18.39 11.36 3.50
C ASP A 25 -18.01 11.88 2.10
N ARG A 26 -16.93 12.67 2.01
CA ARG A 26 -16.44 13.23 0.74
C ARG A 26 -15.66 12.21 -0.09
N PHE A 27 -14.89 11.34 0.54
CA PHE A 27 -13.92 10.47 -0.14
C PHE A 27 -14.31 8.98 -0.13
N TRP A 28 -15.19 8.58 0.78
CA TRP A 28 -15.73 7.24 0.89
C TRP A 28 -16.99 7.11 0.03
N ARG A 29 -16.91 6.32 -1.05
CA ARG A 29 -18.09 5.86 -1.79
C ARG A 29 -18.40 4.43 -1.31
N PRO A 30 -19.57 4.17 -0.71
CA PRO A 30 -19.97 2.80 -0.46
C PRO A 30 -20.13 2.09 -1.81
N GLU A 31 -19.49 0.92 -1.98
CA GLU A 31 -19.84 0.02 -3.07
C GLU A 31 -21.30 -0.41 -2.86
N GLY A 32 -22.23 0.06 -3.71
CA GLY A 32 -23.60 -0.44 -3.68
C GLY A 32 -24.71 0.48 -4.19
N GLU A 33 -24.49 1.77 -4.44
CA GLU A 33 -25.54 2.61 -5.02
C GLU A 33 -25.46 2.55 -6.55
N ALA A 34 -26.09 1.52 -7.12
CA ALA A 34 -26.45 1.53 -8.52
C ALA A 34 -27.25 2.82 -8.78
N PRO A 35 -26.88 3.66 -9.78
CA PRO A 35 -27.72 4.79 -10.14
C PRO A 35 -29.08 4.24 -10.55
N ASP A 36 -30.13 4.76 -9.92
CA ASP A 36 -31.52 4.56 -10.34
C ASP A 36 -31.60 4.74 -11.86
N GLU A 37 -32.13 3.73 -12.55
CA GLU A 37 -32.20 3.60 -14.00
C GLU A 37 -32.94 4.81 -14.59
N ALA A 38 -32.19 5.82 -15.03
CA ALA A 38 -32.73 6.89 -15.86
C ALA A 38 -32.92 6.38 -17.30
N PRO A 39 -34.06 6.67 -17.97
CA PRO A 39 -34.42 6.01 -19.23
C PRO A 39 -33.41 6.27 -20.34
N LEU A 40 -33.01 5.19 -21.02
CA LEU A 40 -32.23 5.21 -22.25
C LEU A 40 -32.90 6.11 -23.30
N SER A 41 -32.28 7.25 -23.60
CA SER A 41 -32.59 8.08 -24.76
C SER A 41 -31.29 8.46 -25.47
N GLU A 42 -30.92 7.58 -26.40
CA GLU A 42 -30.25 7.82 -27.68
C GLU A 42 -29.23 8.96 -27.80
N ALA A 43 -27.94 8.57 -27.88
CA ALA A 43 -27.01 8.83 -29.00
C ALA A 43 -25.53 8.66 -28.56
N PRO A 44 -24.57 8.42 -29.46
CA PRO A 44 -24.62 7.50 -30.58
C PRO A 44 -23.30 6.68 -30.72
N HIS A 45 -23.42 5.45 -31.24
CA HIS A 45 -22.35 4.59 -31.80
C HIS A 45 -20.97 4.56 -31.12
N MET A 46 -20.75 3.51 -30.32
CA MET A 46 -19.40 3.02 -30.04
C MET A 46 -18.70 2.65 -31.34
N LEU A 47 -17.62 3.35 -31.69
CA LEU A 47 -16.62 2.78 -32.57
C LEU A 47 -15.83 1.78 -31.73
N GLU A 48 -16.13 0.50 -31.92
CA GLU A 48 -15.32 -0.59 -31.43
C GLU A 48 -13.89 -0.43 -31.98
N MET A 49 -12.93 -0.26 -31.08
CA MET A 49 -11.56 -0.63 -31.41
C MET A 49 -11.43 -2.13 -31.18
N PRO A 50 -11.08 -2.94 -32.19
CA PRO A 50 -10.73 -4.32 -31.94
C PRO A 50 -9.48 -4.35 -31.06
N CYS A 51 -9.64 -4.83 -29.83
CA CYS A 51 -8.52 -5.37 -29.07
C CYS A 51 -8.02 -6.60 -29.83
N GLU A 52 -6.95 -6.46 -30.60
CA GLU A 52 -6.20 -7.63 -31.06
C GLU A 52 -5.42 -8.20 -29.87
N LEU A 53 -6.16 -8.98 -29.10
CA LEU A 53 -5.64 -9.95 -28.16
C LEU A 53 -5.23 -11.18 -28.98
N GLU A 54 -4.07 -11.15 -29.63
CA GLU A 54 -3.47 -12.42 -30.09
C GLU A 54 -2.85 -13.14 -28.90
N SER A 55 -3.69 -13.96 -28.28
CA SER A 55 -3.29 -15.14 -27.54
C SER A 55 -2.42 -16.04 -28.43
N CYS A 56 -1.13 -16.13 -28.14
CA CYS A 56 -0.30 -17.22 -28.64
C CYS A 56 -0.31 -18.38 -27.64
N GLU A 57 -1.46 -19.05 -27.55
CA GLU A 57 -1.46 -20.47 -27.19
C GLU A 57 -1.60 -21.31 -28.46
N GLU A 58 -0.57 -22.13 -28.64
CA GLU A 58 -0.62 -23.49 -29.17
C GLU A 58 -0.31 -23.73 -30.67
N GLU A 59 0.84 -24.39 -30.89
CA GLU A 59 0.95 -25.36 -31.98
C GLU A 59 1.57 -26.67 -31.45
N ARG A 60 0.81 -27.40 -30.63
CA ARG A 60 0.87 -28.87 -30.63
C ARG A 60 0.04 -29.37 -31.81
N ARG A 61 0.72 -29.78 -32.89
CA ARG A 61 0.48 -31.00 -33.69
C ARG A 61 1.02 -30.82 -35.11
N ARG A 62 2.22 -31.35 -35.35
CA ARG A 62 2.60 -31.84 -36.67
C ARG A 62 3.15 -33.26 -36.50
N TYR A 63 2.27 -34.24 -36.64
CA TYR A 63 2.68 -35.59 -37.03
C TYR A 63 2.60 -35.64 -38.55
N ALA A 64 3.76 -35.81 -39.20
CA ALA A 64 3.84 -36.48 -40.49
C ALA A 64 4.72 -37.72 -40.28
N PRO A 65 4.30 -38.89 -40.77
CA PRO A 65 5.03 -40.13 -40.57
C PRO A 65 6.22 -40.14 -41.54
N ASP A 66 7.42 -39.89 -41.02
CA ASP A 66 8.61 -40.66 -41.39
C ASP A 66 9.82 -40.10 -40.63
N GLY A 67 10.41 -40.97 -39.81
CA GLY A 67 11.50 -40.62 -38.92
C GLY A 67 12.81 -40.44 -39.68
N LYS A 68 13.31 -39.20 -39.75
CA LYS A 68 14.75 -38.90 -39.81
C LYS A 68 15.07 -37.61 -39.02
N PRO A 69 16.08 -37.62 -38.13
CA PRO A 69 16.42 -36.44 -37.33
C PRO A 69 17.11 -35.39 -38.19
N LEU A 70 16.54 -34.19 -38.26
CA LEU A 70 17.13 -33.04 -38.94
C LEU A 70 18.14 -32.37 -38.00
N LYS A 71 19.42 -32.35 -38.40
CA LYS A 71 20.53 -31.71 -37.67
C LYS A 71 20.21 -30.22 -37.44
N LYS A 72 20.14 -29.80 -36.18
CA LYS A 72 19.80 -28.42 -35.79
C LYS A 72 21.06 -27.57 -35.63
N ASP A 73 21.71 -27.28 -36.75
CA ASP A 73 22.69 -26.18 -36.85
C ASP A 73 22.04 -25.02 -37.61
N ARG A 74 21.19 -24.26 -36.92
CA ARG A 74 20.86 -22.88 -37.33
C ARG A 74 20.75 -22.01 -36.09
N PRO A 75 21.66 -21.04 -35.88
CA PRO A 75 21.52 -20.08 -34.81
C PRO A 75 20.34 -19.17 -35.14
N ILE A 76 19.32 -19.16 -34.28
CA ILE A 76 18.24 -18.18 -34.35
C ILE A 76 18.86 -16.83 -33.96
N PRO A 77 18.88 -15.82 -34.84
CA PRO A 77 19.54 -14.57 -34.54
C PRO A 77 18.70 -13.73 -33.57
N ALA A 78 19.38 -13.25 -32.54
CA ALA A 78 19.19 -11.94 -31.90
C ALA A 78 17.92 -11.61 -31.09
N VAL A 79 16.96 -12.51 -30.85
CA VAL A 79 15.87 -12.21 -29.88
C VAL A 79 16.39 -12.20 -28.43
N GLY A 80 17.41 -13.01 -28.13
CA GLY A 80 18.01 -13.11 -26.78
C GLY A 80 18.82 -11.88 -26.34
N ALA A 81 19.38 -11.11 -27.29
CA ALA A 81 20.23 -9.96 -26.97
C ALA A 81 19.41 -8.74 -26.53
N VAL A 82 18.25 -8.51 -27.17
CA VAL A 82 17.33 -7.43 -26.80
C VAL A 82 16.80 -7.69 -25.39
N LEU A 83 16.25 -8.88 -25.13
CA LEU A 83 15.74 -9.23 -23.80
C LEU A 83 16.84 -9.16 -22.72
N GLY A 84 18.08 -9.55 -23.04
CA GLY A 84 19.21 -9.44 -22.12
C GLY A 84 19.52 -8.01 -21.69
N SER A 85 19.50 -7.05 -22.62
CA SER A 85 19.69 -5.63 -22.31
C SER A 85 18.53 -5.09 -21.45
N PHE A 86 17.29 -5.40 -21.81
CA PHE A 86 16.11 -5.00 -21.04
C PHE A 86 16.11 -5.59 -19.61
N LEU A 87 16.43 -6.88 -19.45
CA LEU A 87 16.54 -7.53 -18.15
C LEU A 87 17.70 -6.96 -17.32
N SER A 88 18.83 -6.63 -17.96
CA SER A 88 19.97 -6.01 -17.26
C SER A 88 19.66 -4.58 -16.81
N ASN A 89 18.86 -3.83 -17.56
CA ASN A 89 18.37 -2.50 -17.20
C ASN A 89 17.30 -2.56 -16.09
N LEU A 90 16.36 -3.49 -16.17
CA LEU A 90 15.41 -3.75 -15.09
C LEU A 90 16.15 -4.16 -13.81
N LYS A 91 17.12 -5.06 -13.92
CA LYS A 91 17.96 -5.51 -12.80
C LYS A 91 18.80 -4.38 -12.25
N SER A 92 19.36 -3.48 -13.06
CA SER A 92 20.12 -2.33 -12.58
C SER A 92 19.22 -1.29 -11.89
N ARG A 93 17.98 -1.11 -12.36
CA ARG A 93 16.97 -0.26 -11.71
C ARG A 93 16.47 -0.85 -10.40
N LEU A 94 16.27 -2.18 -10.33
CA LEU A 94 15.94 -2.91 -9.09
C LEU A 94 17.13 -3.01 -8.12
N ASN A 95 18.37 -2.99 -8.64
CA ASN A 95 19.60 -3.05 -7.85
C ASN A 95 20.00 -1.70 -7.26
N LYS A 96 19.34 -0.58 -7.63
CA LYS A 96 19.34 0.61 -6.78
C LYS A 96 18.55 0.22 -5.55
N ALA A 97 19.24 -0.25 -4.52
CA ALA A 97 18.61 -0.70 -3.29
C ALA A 97 17.81 0.46 -2.69
N GLU A 98 16.50 0.47 -2.98
CA GLU A 98 15.57 1.28 -2.21
C GLU A 98 15.70 0.86 -0.75
N GLU A 99 15.78 1.84 0.15
CA GLU A 99 15.88 1.56 1.58
C GLU A 99 14.77 0.60 2.01
N THR A 100 15.14 -0.42 2.78
CA THR A 100 14.14 -1.30 3.38
C THR A 100 13.23 -0.51 4.31
N CYS A 101 12.00 -0.98 4.56
CA CYS A 101 11.08 -0.32 5.50
C CYS A 101 11.71 -0.05 6.87
N SER A 102 12.48 -1.02 7.38
CA SER A 102 13.23 -0.88 8.63
C SER A 102 14.25 0.25 8.59
N GLU A 103 15.06 0.32 7.52
CA GLU A 103 16.07 1.38 7.35
C GLU A 103 15.42 2.75 7.23
N ARG A 104 14.38 2.86 6.40
CA ARG A 104 13.63 4.10 6.19
C ARG A 104 12.96 4.59 7.47
N LEU A 105 12.30 3.71 8.22
CA LEU A 105 11.69 4.07 9.51
C LEU A 105 12.73 4.57 10.51
N LEU A 106 13.86 3.88 10.64
CA LEU A 106 14.94 4.29 11.56
C LEU A 106 15.59 5.59 11.12
N ARG A 107 15.72 5.83 9.81
CA ARG A 107 16.19 7.09 9.24
C ARG A 107 15.25 8.24 9.60
N LEU A 108 13.94 8.08 9.38
CA LEU A 108 12.91 9.07 9.71
C LEU A 108 12.88 9.43 11.21
N ILE A 109 13.07 8.44 12.09
CA ILE A 109 13.16 8.68 13.54
C ILE A 109 14.38 9.58 13.87
N ARG A 110 15.53 9.30 13.26
CA ARG A 110 16.78 10.06 13.47
C ARG A 110 16.70 11.47 12.89
N GLU A 111 16.20 11.62 11.67
CA GLU A 111 16.03 12.92 11.00
C GLU A 111 15.12 13.85 11.80
N ARG A 112 14.12 13.29 12.48
CA ARG A 112 13.22 14.04 13.37
C ARG A 112 13.77 14.25 14.78
N GLY A 113 14.99 13.81 15.06
CA GLY A 113 15.66 13.99 16.35
C GLY A 113 14.98 13.28 17.52
N ARG A 114 14.19 12.24 17.27
CA ARG A 114 13.42 11.53 18.31
C ARG A 114 14.14 10.28 18.81
N ASN A 115 13.94 9.95 20.08
CA ASN A 115 14.46 8.71 20.65
C ASN A 115 13.58 7.54 20.20
N GLU A 116 14.19 6.50 19.64
CA GLU A 116 13.50 5.27 19.23
C GLU A 116 12.64 4.67 20.37
N VAL A 117 13.10 4.77 21.63
CA VAL A 117 12.37 4.29 22.82
C VAL A 117 11.05 5.02 23.01
N GLU A 118 11.10 6.35 22.92
CA GLU A 118 9.92 7.20 23.05
C GLU A 118 8.94 6.92 21.91
N VAL A 119 9.46 6.79 20.67
CA VAL A 119 8.63 6.61 19.48
C VAL A 119 7.88 5.27 19.52
N TYR A 120 8.55 4.15 19.81
CA TYR A 120 7.83 2.86 19.83
C TYR A 120 6.84 2.78 21.00
N GLN A 121 7.11 3.43 22.13
CA GLN A 121 6.19 3.48 23.26
C GLN A 121 4.95 4.30 22.93
N LYS A 122 5.13 5.49 22.34
CA LYS A 122 4.02 6.32 21.84
C LYS A 122 3.22 5.65 20.73
N ALA A 123 3.85 4.76 19.96
CA ALA A 123 3.19 4.00 18.90
C ALA A 123 2.45 2.74 19.40
N GLY A 124 2.38 2.50 20.71
CA GLY A 124 1.75 1.28 21.28
C GLY A 124 2.54 -0.01 21.02
N VAL A 125 3.75 0.09 20.45
CA VAL A 125 4.54 -1.07 20.00
C VAL A 125 5.37 -1.64 21.14
N ASP A 126 5.28 -2.96 21.35
CA ASP A 126 6.16 -3.64 22.32
C ASP A 126 7.63 -3.56 21.88
N ARG A 127 8.55 -3.34 22.84
CA ARG A 127 10.00 -3.40 22.62
C ARG A 127 10.43 -4.67 21.86
N LYS A 128 9.82 -5.83 22.14
CA LYS A 128 10.11 -7.09 21.42
C LYS A 128 9.72 -7.02 19.94
N LEU A 129 8.57 -6.41 19.64
CA LEU A 129 8.11 -6.20 18.28
C LEU A 129 9.01 -5.19 17.55
N PHE A 130 9.36 -4.09 18.22
CA PHE A 130 10.28 -3.10 17.67
C PHE A 130 11.67 -3.70 17.39
N SER A 131 12.19 -4.56 18.27
CA SER A 131 13.43 -5.31 18.00
C SER A 131 13.34 -6.18 16.75
N LYS A 132 12.17 -6.80 16.48
CA LYS A 132 11.96 -7.54 15.22
C LYS A 132 11.96 -6.59 14.02
N MET A 133 11.37 -5.41 14.15
CA MET A 133 11.29 -4.39 13.10
C MET A 133 12.65 -3.83 12.69
N ARG A 134 13.68 -3.91 13.53
CA ARG A 134 15.05 -3.51 13.14
C ARG A 134 15.71 -4.45 12.13
N ARG A 135 15.19 -5.67 11.96
CA ARG A 135 15.75 -6.64 11.01
C ARG A 135 15.24 -6.33 9.61
N LYS A 136 16.14 -6.27 8.62
CA LYS A 136 15.85 -5.85 7.24
C LYS A 136 14.81 -6.73 6.52
N ASP A 137 14.69 -7.99 6.93
CA ASP A 137 13.77 -8.99 6.40
C ASP A 137 12.38 -8.94 7.07
N TYR A 138 12.22 -8.19 8.16
CA TYR A 138 10.95 -8.11 8.86
C TYR A 138 10.02 -7.10 8.20
N ARG A 139 8.79 -7.53 7.91
CA ARG A 139 7.72 -6.65 7.41
C ARG A 139 6.71 -6.36 8.52
N PRO A 140 6.66 -5.14 9.07
CA PRO A 140 5.61 -4.75 10.01
C PRO A 140 4.24 -4.72 9.31
N LYS A 141 3.17 -4.88 10.09
CA LYS A 141 1.80 -4.75 9.56
C LYS A 141 1.51 -3.28 9.24
N ALA A 142 0.62 -3.04 8.25
CA ALA A 142 0.18 -1.69 7.88
C ALA A 142 -0.27 -0.84 9.09
N LYS A 143 -1.07 -1.40 10.01
CA LYS A 143 -1.51 -0.70 11.24
C LYS A 143 -0.36 -0.23 12.13
N THR A 144 0.68 -1.04 12.25
CA THR A 144 1.87 -0.65 13.01
C THR A 144 2.58 0.51 12.34
N LEU A 145 2.66 0.52 11.00
CA LEU A 145 3.21 1.65 10.26
C LEU A 145 2.34 2.90 10.37
N TYR A 146 1.00 2.78 10.35
CA TYR A 146 0.10 3.90 10.61
C TYR A 146 0.35 4.53 11.98
N ALA A 147 0.55 3.74 13.03
CA ALA A 147 0.91 4.26 14.35
C ALA A 147 2.22 5.07 14.30
N PHE A 148 3.26 4.58 13.62
CA PHE A 148 4.51 5.34 13.43
C PHE A 148 4.32 6.61 12.60
N ILE A 149 3.51 6.56 11.55
CA ILE A 149 3.18 7.71 10.69
C ILE A 149 2.57 8.83 11.53
N ILE A 150 1.58 8.51 12.36
CA ILE A 150 0.90 9.45 13.26
C ILE A 150 1.88 9.97 14.30
N VAL A 151 2.52 9.09 15.07
CA VAL A 151 3.42 9.50 16.16
C VAL A 151 4.55 10.38 15.65
N LEU A 152 5.16 10.03 14.52
CA LEU A 152 6.23 10.82 13.94
C LEU A 152 5.73 12.09 13.26
N GLN A 153 4.42 12.25 13.03
CA GLN A 153 3.81 13.33 12.25
C GLN A 153 4.38 13.42 10.84
N LEU A 154 4.46 12.27 10.15
CA LEU A 154 5.00 12.22 8.78
C LEU A 154 4.19 13.11 7.84
N THR A 155 4.84 13.65 6.81
CA THR A 155 4.11 14.26 5.69
C THR A 155 3.40 13.15 4.91
N LEU A 156 2.41 13.51 4.08
CA LEU A 156 1.74 12.52 3.25
C LEU A 156 2.73 11.81 2.31
N ASP A 157 3.71 12.53 1.76
CA ASP A 157 4.74 11.97 0.89
C ASP A 157 5.64 10.98 1.64
N ASP A 158 6.15 11.36 2.82
CA ASP A 158 6.95 10.47 3.68
C ASP A 158 6.17 9.21 4.08
N ALA A 159 4.87 9.36 4.38
CA ALA A 159 4.00 8.26 4.77
C ALA A 159 3.76 7.28 3.61
N VAL A 160 3.53 7.80 2.40
CA VAL A 160 3.38 6.99 1.18
C VAL A 160 4.66 6.21 0.91
N ASP A 161 5.81 6.87 0.97
CA ASP A 161 7.12 6.25 0.78
C ASP A 161 7.41 5.15 1.81
N LEU A 162 7.08 5.40 3.08
CA LEU A 162 7.26 4.43 4.16
C LEU A 162 6.37 3.21 3.95
N LEU A 163 5.10 3.40 3.59
CA LEU A 163 4.18 2.29 3.30
C LEU A 163 4.63 1.50 2.07
N ALA A 164 5.04 2.19 1.00
CA ALA A 164 5.51 1.57 -0.23
C ALA A 164 6.74 0.68 0.03
N SER A 165 7.66 1.11 0.88
CA SER A 165 8.84 0.32 1.27
C SER A 165 8.51 -0.99 2.02
N ALA A 166 7.28 -1.12 2.55
CA ALA A 166 6.76 -2.35 3.15
C ALA A 166 5.79 -3.11 2.24
N GLY A 167 5.48 -2.57 1.05
CA GLY A 167 4.52 -3.14 0.11
C GLY A 167 3.06 -2.77 0.39
N TYR A 168 2.82 -1.63 1.05
CA TYR A 168 1.48 -1.11 1.31
C TYR A 168 1.24 0.21 0.56
N ALA A 169 -0.02 0.57 0.40
CA ALA A 169 -0.46 1.86 -0.11
C ALA A 169 -1.77 2.26 0.59
N PHE A 170 -2.07 3.56 0.63
CA PHE A 170 -3.37 4.02 1.09
C PHE A 170 -4.45 3.64 0.07
N SER A 171 -5.48 2.94 0.53
CA SER A 171 -6.65 2.59 -0.24
C SER A 171 -7.77 3.60 -0.02
N SER A 172 -8.32 4.16 -1.10
CA SER A 172 -9.54 4.97 -1.04
C SER A 172 -10.78 4.16 -0.63
N ALA A 173 -10.71 2.84 -0.76
CA ALA A 173 -11.73 1.89 -0.34
C ALA A 173 -11.45 1.31 1.06
N SER A 174 -10.52 1.88 1.84
CA SER A 174 -10.42 1.63 3.29
C SER A 174 -10.77 2.88 4.10
N ARG A 175 -11.83 2.80 4.93
CA ARG A 175 -12.21 3.90 5.84
C ARG A 175 -11.05 4.25 6.77
N LEU A 176 -10.33 3.23 7.23
CA LEU A 176 -9.19 3.39 8.14
C LEU A 176 -8.04 4.13 7.44
N ASP A 177 -7.76 3.81 6.17
CA ASP A 177 -6.71 4.48 5.40
C ASP A 177 -7.06 5.95 5.16
N LEU A 178 -8.31 6.26 4.84
CA LEU A 178 -8.80 7.64 4.73
C LEU A 178 -8.71 8.39 6.06
N ALA A 179 -9.03 7.73 7.18
CA ALA A 179 -8.92 8.35 8.49
C ALA A 179 -7.47 8.64 8.88
N VAL A 180 -6.54 7.71 8.62
CA VAL A 180 -5.10 7.95 8.83
C VAL A 180 -4.61 9.08 7.93
N LYS A 181 -5.00 9.10 6.66
CA LYS A 181 -4.68 10.17 5.71
C LYS A 181 -5.16 11.54 6.21
N PHE A 182 -6.40 11.62 6.69
CA PHE A 182 -6.93 12.83 7.32
C PHE A 182 -6.07 13.28 8.50
N CYS A 183 -5.70 12.36 9.40
CA CYS A 183 -4.89 12.70 10.57
C CYS A 183 -3.51 13.25 10.16
N VAL A 184 -2.90 12.65 9.13
CA VAL A 184 -1.63 13.11 8.54
C VAL A 184 -1.77 14.51 7.94
N GLU A 185 -2.81 14.75 7.14
CA GLU A 185 -3.08 16.05 6.51
C GLU A 185 -3.36 17.15 7.55
N LYS A 186 -3.93 16.79 8.69
CA LYS A 186 -4.19 17.70 9.82
C LYS A 186 -3.02 17.84 10.79
N GLY A 187 -1.97 17.04 10.64
CA GLY A 187 -0.81 17.05 11.55
C GLY A 187 -1.12 16.51 12.94
N ILE A 188 -2.13 15.65 13.08
CA ILE A 188 -2.52 15.05 14.36
C ILE A 188 -1.49 13.98 14.72
N GLY A 189 -0.75 14.20 15.80
CA GLY A 189 0.38 13.36 16.21
C GLY A 189 0.18 12.57 17.50
N ASP A 190 -0.98 12.71 18.15
CA ASP A 190 -1.33 11.95 19.35
C ASP A 190 -2.10 10.68 18.94
N LEU A 191 -1.49 9.52 19.19
CA LEU A 191 -2.08 8.23 18.84
C LEU A 191 -3.33 7.93 19.67
N ASP A 192 -3.37 8.36 20.93
CA ASP A 192 -4.53 8.13 21.81
C ASP A 192 -5.73 8.94 21.31
N GLU A 193 -5.51 10.19 20.88
CA GLU A 193 -6.56 11.03 20.29
C GLU A 193 -7.13 10.42 19.00
N VAL A 194 -6.24 9.92 18.13
CA VAL A 194 -6.64 9.22 16.90
C VAL A 194 -7.43 7.95 17.23
N ASN A 195 -6.96 7.13 18.17
CA ASN A 195 -7.64 5.90 18.56
C ASN A 195 -9.02 6.16 19.18
N ASN A 196 -9.15 7.22 19.98
CA ASN A 196 -10.43 7.62 20.54
C ASN A 196 -11.42 8.02 19.43
N ALA A 197 -10.98 8.81 18.45
CA ALA A 197 -11.82 9.19 17.31
C ALA A 197 -12.23 7.96 16.45
N LEU A 198 -11.28 7.05 16.18
CA LEU A 198 -11.56 5.81 15.45
C LEU A 198 -12.58 4.93 16.21
N TYR A 199 -12.42 4.81 17.53
CA TYR A 199 -13.33 4.05 18.38
C TYR A 199 -14.74 4.63 18.38
N GLU A 200 -14.89 5.95 18.50
CA GLU A 200 -16.20 6.62 18.45
C GLU A 200 -16.91 6.44 17.09
N LEU A 201 -16.16 6.26 16.01
CA LEU A 201 -16.69 5.98 14.68
C LEU A 201 -16.95 4.49 14.40
N GLY A 202 -16.73 3.62 15.40
CA GLY A 202 -16.86 2.16 15.26
C GLY A 202 -15.84 1.56 14.30
N MET A 203 -14.70 2.22 14.13
CA MET A 203 -13.61 1.78 13.26
C MET A 203 -12.56 1.01 14.06
N GLU A 204 -11.72 0.28 13.33
CA GLU A 204 -10.61 -0.43 13.97
C GLU A 204 -9.52 0.53 14.45
N THR A 205 -9.03 0.30 15.67
CA THR A 205 -7.99 1.13 16.30
C THR A 205 -6.59 0.70 15.89
N LEU A 206 -5.64 1.62 16.09
CA LEU A 206 -4.21 1.39 15.95
C LEU A 206 -3.63 0.76 17.24
N PRO A 207 -2.50 0.04 17.13
CA PRO A 207 -1.91 -0.72 18.24
C PRO A 207 -1.48 0.13 19.45
#